data_AF-A0A651I531-F1
#
_entry.id   AF-A0A651I531-F1
#
_cell.length_a   1.000
_cell.length_b   1.000
_cell.length_c   1.000
_cell.angle_alpha   90.00
_cell.angle_beta   90.00
_cell.angle_gamma   90.00
#
_symmetry.space_group_name_H-M   'P 1'
#
loop_
_entity.id
_entity.type
_entity.pdbx_description
1 polymer ?
#
loop_
_entity_poly.entity_id
_entity_poly.type
_entity_poly.pdbx_seq_one_letter_code
_entity_poly.pdbx_strand_id
1 'polypeptide(L)'
;MTSERERLHNLFPDLDFDPEALRAKYRAERDKRLREDGEAQYAEAADALAHYSDDDPYAKPEPREPLNLETDVAVIGGGFSGLMAAARLKERGVSNFRLIEAGGDFGGTWNWSRYPGAQCDIESYCYLPLL
;
A
#
# COMPACT_ATOMS: atom_id res chain seq x y z
N MET A 1 -1.96 39.22 -7.38
CA MET A 1 -2.40 37.83 -7.08
C MET A 1 -3.52 37.93 -6.07
N THR A 2 -4.72 37.48 -6.42
CA THR A 2 -5.86 37.41 -5.50
C THR A 2 -5.48 36.56 -4.29
N SER A 3 -5.82 37.02 -3.08
CA SER A 3 -5.48 36.27 -1.86
C SER A 3 -6.21 34.93 -1.85
N GLU A 4 -5.64 33.89 -1.21
CA GLU A 4 -6.32 32.59 -1.09
C GLU A 4 -7.68 32.72 -0.36
N ARG A 5 -7.80 33.73 0.52
CA ARG A 5 -9.03 34.12 1.20
C ARG A 5 -10.11 34.58 0.21
N GLU A 6 -9.78 35.47 -0.72
CA GLU A 6 -10.69 35.88 -1.81
C GLU A 6 -11.00 34.71 -2.75
N ARG A 7 -10.02 33.82 -3.00
CA ARG A 7 -10.23 32.64 -3.87
C ARG A 7 -11.27 31.68 -3.29
N LEU A 8 -11.22 31.41 -1.98
CA LEU A 8 -12.14 30.50 -1.31
C LEU A 8 -13.52 31.12 -1.08
N HIS A 9 -13.57 32.42 -0.75
CA HIS A 9 -14.82 33.19 -0.74
C HIS A 9 -15.52 33.15 -2.12
N ASN A 10 -14.77 33.20 -3.22
CA ASN A 10 -15.34 33.15 -4.56
C ASN A 10 -15.78 31.74 -5.01
N LEU A 11 -15.22 30.68 -4.44
CA LEU A 11 -15.57 29.28 -4.74
C LEU A 11 -16.75 28.78 -3.89
N PHE A 12 -16.82 29.24 -2.63
CA PHE A 12 -17.84 28.84 -1.66
C PHE A 12 -18.24 30.08 -0.85
N PRO A 13 -19.12 30.94 -1.40
CA PRO A 13 -19.51 32.20 -0.75
C PRO A 13 -20.25 32.00 0.57
N ASP A 14 -20.94 30.86 0.73
CA ASP A 14 -21.79 30.54 1.88
C ASP A 14 -21.25 29.31 2.64
N LEU A 15 -20.04 29.42 3.21
CA LEU A 15 -19.57 28.41 4.17
C LEU A 15 -20.26 28.65 5.52
N ASP A 16 -20.83 27.58 6.09
CA ASP A 16 -21.45 27.59 7.42
C ASP A 16 -20.42 27.52 8.57
N PHE A 17 -19.12 27.58 8.25
CA PHE A 17 -18.01 27.57 9.20
C PHE A 17 -16.91 28.56 8.81
N ASP A 18 -16.07 28.94 9.77
CA ASP A 18 -14.87 29.78 9.56
C ASP A 18 -13.66 28.92 9.10
N PRO A 19 -13.20 29.06 7.84
CA PRO A 19 -12.08 28.28 7.32
C PRO A 19 -10.73 28.61 7.96
N GLU A 20 -10.55 29.84 8.49
CA GLU A 20 -9.32 30.23 9.16
C GLU A 20 -9.23 29.57 10.54
N ALA A 21 -10.35 29.56 11.29
CA ALA A 21 -10.46 28.82 12.55
C ALA A 21 -10.25 27.31 12.36
N LEU A 22 -10.83 26.70 11.32
CA LEU A 22 -10.63 25.28 11.01
C LEU A 22 -9.14 24.97 10.74
N ARG A 23 -8.48 25.79 9.92
CA ARG A 23 -7.04 25.64 9.66
C ARG A 23 -6.19 25.82 10.92
N ALA A 24 -6.54 26.78 11.78
CA ALA A 24 -5.85 26.98 13.04
C ALA A 24 -5.97 25.74 13.94
N LYS A 25 -7.15 25.13 14.00
CA LYS A 25 -7.36 23.86 14.70
C LYS A 25 -6.52 22.73 14.11
N TYR A 26 -6.47 22.59 12.78
CA TYR A 26 -5.62 21.58 12.12
C TYR A 26 -4.14 21.75 12.44
N ARG A 27 -3.62 22.99 12.41
CA ARG A 27 -2.22 23.26 12.81
C ARG A 27 -1.98 22.88 14.26
N ALA A 28 -2.85 23.31 15.18
CA ALA A 28 -2.71 22.99 16.59
C ALA A 28 -2.74 21.47 16.87
N GLU A 29 -3.56 20.69 16.16
CA GLU A 29 -3.58 19.22 16.30
C GLU A 29 -2.37 18.54 15.65
N ARG A 30 -1.90 19.03 14.50
CA ARG A 30 -0.65 18.54 13.87
C ARG A 30 0.53 18.77 14.81
N ASP A 31 0.65 19.97 15.37
CA ASP A 31 1.82 20.39 16.15
C ASP A 31 1.98 19.56 17.45
N LYS A 32 0.89 19.00 18.00
CA LYS A 32 0.95 18.04 19.12
C LYS A 32 1.68 16.74 18.79
N ARG A 33 1.80 16.39 17.50
CA ARG A 33 2.35 15.11 17.01
C ARG A 33 3.64 15.29 16.23
N LEU A 34 4.11 16.52 16.04
CA LEU A 34 5.40 16.78 15.41
C LEU A 34 6.50 16.29 16.35
N ARG A 35 7.41 15.50 15.81
CA ARG A 35 8.58 15.01 16.52
C ARG A 35 9.83 15.32 15.71
N GLU A 36 10.91 15.67 16.40
CA GLU A 36 12.19 15.99 15.77
C GLU A 36 12.89 14.75 15.20
N ASP A 37 12.64 13.57 15.79
CA ASP A 37 13.18 12.29 15.36
C ASP A 37 12.47 11.67 14.16
N GLY A 38 11.35 12.24 13.69
CA GLY A 38 10.71 11.88 12.43
C GLY A 38 10.44 10.38 12.29
N GLU A 39 10.91 9.77 11.20
CA GLU A 39 10.75 8.32 10.95
C GLU A 39 11.61 7.45 11.89
N ALA A 40 12.68 8.00 12.48
CA ALA A 40 13.53 7.28 13.42
C ALA A 40 12.83 6.97 14.75
N GLN A 41 11.60 7.48 14.96
CA GLN A 41 10.75 7.08 16.06
C GLN A 41 10.30 5.60 15.97
N TYR A 42 10.33 5.01 14.78
CA TYR A 42 9.93 3.63 14.55
C TYR A 42 11.14 2.70 14.61
N ALA A 43 10.97 1.56 15.28
CA ALA A 43 11.94 0.48 15.24
C ALA A 43 11.58 -0.48 14.11
N GLU A 44 12.60 -0.95 13.39
CA GLU A 44 12.44 -2.04 12.44
C GLU A 44 12.07 -3.33 13.18
N ALA A 45 11.22 -4.16 12.59
CA ALA A 45 10.94 -5.50 13.09
C ALA A 45 12.13 -6.42 12.76
N ALA A 46 13.27 -6.18 13.40
CA ALA A 46 14.51 -6.93 13.22
C ALA A 46 14.80 -7.83 14.43
N ASP A 47 15.82 -8.69 14.30
CA ASP A 47 16.30 -9.60 15.35
C ASP A 47 15.18 -10.45 15.96
N ALA A 48 14.89 -10.28 17.24
CA ALA A 48 13.84 -11.00 17.95
C ALA A 48 12.42 -10.74 17.38
N LEU A 49 12.24 -9.64 16.65
CA LEU A 49 10.98 -9.27 16.01
C LEU A 49 10.91 -9.63 14.52
N ALA A 50 11.99 -10.18 13.94
CA ALA A 50 12.06 -10.54 12.52
C ALA A 50 10.93 -11.49 12.08
N HIS A 51 10.49 -12.37 12.97
CA HIS A 51 9.38 -13.30 12.71
C HIS A 51 8.05 -12.60 12.36
N TYR A 52 7.87 -11.31 12.70
CA TYR A 52 6.69 -10.54 12.28
C TYR A 52 6.76 -10.10 10.82
N SER A 53 7.93 -10.15 10.18
CA SER A 53 8.15 -9.72 8.80
C SER A 53 8.56 -10.87 7.88
N ASP A 54 9.37 -11.81 8.37
CA ASP A 54 9.97 -12.86 7.55
C ASP A 54 9.08 -14.13 7.46
N ASP A 55 8.26 -14.38 8.48
CA ASP A 55 7.44 -15.59 8.54
C ASP A 55 6.00 -15.28 8.08
N ASP A 56 5.50 -16.01 7.07
CA ASP A 56 4.08 -16.01 6.72
C ASP A 56 3.31 -16.83 7.76
N PRO A 57 2.44 -16.21 8.60
CA PRO A 57 1.72 -16.94 9.65
C PRO A 57 0.64 -17.88 9.10
N TYR A 58 0.32 -17.77 7.80
CA TYR A 58 -0.73 -18.54 7.14
C TYR A 58 -0.19 -19.66 6.25
N ALA A 59 1.11 -19.72 6.03
CA ALA A 59 1.75 -20.72 5.19
C ALA A 59 2.91 -21.40 5.91
N LYS A 60 3.07 -22.70 5.68
CA LYS A 60 4.27 -23.41 6.09
C LYS A 60 5.21 -23.46 4.89
N PRO A 61 6.44 -22.95 4.99
CA PRO A 61 7.40 -23.06 3.92
C PRO A 61 7.67 -24.54 3.63
N GLU A 62 7.38 -24.97 2.40
CA GLU A 62 7.78 -26.29 1.92
C GLU A 62 9.20 -26.17 1.34
N PRO A 63 10.19 -26.91 1.86
CA PRO A 63 11.55 -26.85 1.34
C PRO A 63 11.57 -27.22 -0.14
N ARG A 64 12.16 -26.35 -0.95
CA ARG A 64 12.39 -26.60 -2.37
C ARG A 64 13.78 -26.16 -2.76
N GLU A 65 14.35 -26.83 -3.77
CA GLU A 65 15.62 -26.41 -4.36
C GLU A 65 15.50 -24.99 -4.96
N PRO A 66 16.58 -24.19 -4.89
CA PRO A 66 16.61 -22.91 -5.56
C PRO A 66 16.49 -23.09 -7.07
N LEU A 67 15.74 -22.20 -7.71
CA LEU A 67 15.61 -22.19 -9.17
C LEU A 67 16.65 -21.25 -9.75
N ASN A 68 17.53 -21.78 -10.60
CA ASN A 68 18.48 -21.02 -11.38
C ASN A 68 18.01 -21.02 -12.84
N LEU A 69 17.47 -19.90 -13.30
CA LEU A 69 16.92 -19.76 -14.65
C LEU A 69 17.14 -18.34 -15.18
N GLU A 70 17.18 -18.20 -16.50
CA GLU A 70 17.12 -16.92 -17.18
C GLU A 70 15.66 -16.60 -17.56
N THR A 71 15.24 -15.36 -17.37
CA THR A 71 13.89 -14.90 -17.72
C THR A 71 13.96 -13.51 -18.34
N ASP A 72 13.04 -13.21 -19.26
CA ASP A 72 13.02 -11.90 -19.92
C ASP A 72 12.48 -10.83 -18.96
N VAL A 73 11.54 -11.21 -18.09
CA VAL A 73 10.91 -10.31 -17.12
C VAL A 73 10.75 -11.00 -15.76
N ALA A 74 11.34 -10.39 -14.72
CA ALA A 74 11.10 -10.76 -13.33
C ALA A 74 10.17 -9.73 -12.68
N VAL A 75 9.08 -10.20 -12.08
CA VAL A 75 8.11 -9.40 -11.32
C VAL A 75 8.27 -9.75 -9.85
N ILE A 76 8.59 -8.74 -9.02
CA ILE A 76 8.73 -8.91 -7.57
C ILE A 76 7.42 -8.49 -6.91
N GLY A 77 6.80 -9.42 -6.18
CA GLY A 77 5.49 -9.29 -5.57
C GLY A 77 4.39 -10.00 -6.35
N GLY A 78 3.64 -10.85 -5.66
CA GLY A 78 2.46 -11.62 -6.09
C GLY A 78 1.14 -11.00 -5.66
N GLY A 79 1.12 -9.69 -5.36
CA GLY A 79 -0.11 -8.93 -5.15
C GLY A 79 -0.84 -8.58 -6.47
N PHE A 80 -1.94 -7.83 -6.37
CA PHE A 80 -2.75 -7.43 -7.53
C PHE A 80 -1.93 -6.74 -8.64
N SER A 81 -1.00 -5.86 -8.30
CA SER A 81 -0.12 -5.21 -9.26
C SER A 81 0.76 -6.20 -10.03
N GLY A 82 1.39 -7.16 -9.34
CA GLY A 82 2.19 -8.20 -9.96
C GLY A 82 1.36 -9.15 -10.84
N LEU A 83 0.18 -9.56 -10.36
CA LEU A 83 -0.75 -10.40 -11.11
C LEU A 83 -1.29 -9.69 -12.37
N MET A 84 -1.62 -8.40 -12.28
CA MET A 84 -2.01 -7.62 -13.45
C MET A 84 -0.87 -7.48 -14.46
N ALA A 85 0.36 -7.22 -14.00
CA ALA A 85 1.53 -7.18 -14.87
C ALA A 85 1.71 -8.51 -15.61
N ALA A 86 1.60 -9.64 -14.90
CA ALA A 86 1.64 -10.98 -15.47
C ALA A 86 0.57 -11.22 -16.53
N ALA A 87 -0.67 -10.82 -16.23
CA ALA A 87 -1.79 -10.95 -17.16
C ALA A 87 -1.53 -10.15 -18.44
N ARG A 88 -1.07 -8.90 -18.33
CA ARG A 88 -0.75 -8.05 -19.50
C ARG A 88 0.45 -8.57 -20.29
N LEU A 89 1.49 -9.08 -19.63
CA LEU A 89 2.61 -9.73 -20.32
C LEU A 89 2.12 -10.92 -21.16
N LYS A 90 1.30 -11.78 -20.56
CA LYS A 90 0.71 -12.93 -21.24
C LYS A 90 -0.16 -12.55 -22.43
N GLU A 91 -1.03 -11.55 -22.28
CA GLU A 91 -1.87 -11.01 -23.37
C GLU A 91 -1.04 -10.44 -24.54
N ARG A 92 0.15 -9.90 -24.24
CA ARG A 92 1.10 -9.39 -25.24
C ARG A 92 1.98 -10.46 -25.86
N GLY A 93 1.77 -11.73 -25.53
CA GLY A 93 2.54 -12.86 -26.05
C GLY A 93 3.91 -13.03 -25.40
N VAL A 94 4.22 -12.31 -24.32
CA VAL A 94 5.43 -12.55 -23.53
C VAL A 94 5.17 -13.77 -22.66
N SER A 95 5.92 -14.84 -22.89
CA SER A 95 5.75 -16.12 -22.19
C SER A 95 6.89 -16.44 -21.21
N ASN A 96 8.06 -15.83 -21.40
CA ASN A 96 9.22 -16.02 -20.53
C ASN A 96 9.27 -14.94 -19.43
N PHE A 97 8.39 -15.04 -18.45
CA PHE A 97 8.39 -14.17 -17.28
C PHE A 97 8.16 -14.97 -15.99
N ARG A 98 8.55 -14.40 -14.85
CA ARG A 98 8.37 -15.01 -13.52
C ARG A 98 7.85 -14.01 -12.50
N LEU A 99 6.99 -14.50 -11.61
CA LEU A 99 6.53 -13.77 -10.43
C LEU A 99 7.22 -14.38 -9.22
N ILE A 100 7.80 -13.53 -8.38
CA ILE A 100 8.53 -13.91 -7.17
C ILE A 100 7.82 -13.26 -5.99
N GLU A 101 7.23 -14.07 -5.11
CA GLU A 101 6.50 -13.65 -3.93
C GLU A 101 7.21 -14.21 -2.68
N ALA A 102 7.27 -13.39 -1.63
CA ALA A 102 7.86 -13.76 -0.35
C ALA A 102 6.85 -14.53 0.53
N GLY A 103 5.56 -14.17 0.44
CA GLY A 103 4.46 -14.88 1.07
C GLY A 103 4.25 -16.27 0.49
N GLY A 104 3.54 -17.11 1.23
CA GLY A 104 3.28 -18.49 0.83
C GLY A 104 2.26 -18.65 -0.30
N ASP A 105 1.52 -17.59 -0.63
CA ASP A 105 0.55 -17.57 -1.73
C ASP A 105 0.40 -16.15 -2.31
N PHE A 106 -0.32 -16.03 -3.43
CA PHE A 106 -0.65 -14.76 -4.06
C PHE A 106 -1.64 -13.93 -3.22
N GLY A 107 -1.64 -12.62 -3.46
CA GLY A 107 -2.58 -11.68 -2.86
C GLY A 107 -1.92 -10.44 -2.27
N GLY A 108 -0.62 -10.48 -1.99
CA GLY A 108 0.11 -9.36 -1.39
C GLY A 108 -0.53 -8.93 -0.08
N THR A 109 -0.97 -7.69 0.04
CA THR A 109 -1.71 -7.19 1.21
C THR A 109 -2.81 -8.14 1.67
N TRP A 110 -3.55 -8.75 0.74
CA TRP A 110 -4.65 -9.69 1.06
C TRP A 110 -4.17 -11.07 1.50
N ASN A 111 -2.92 -11.46 1.18
CA ASN A 111 -2.29 -12.64 1.76
C ASN A 111 -1.90 -12.37 3.22
N TRP A 112 -1.23 -11.24 3.47
CA TRP A 112 -0.65 -10.90 4.78
C TRP A 112 -1.68 -10.39 5.80
N SER A 113 -2.71 -9.67 5.37
CA SER A 113 -3.68 -9.02 6.26
C SER A 113 -4.98 -9.80 6.34
N ARG A 114 -5.06 -10.78 7.25
CA ARG A 114 -6.26 -11.61 7.48
C ARG A 114 -6.82 -11.49 8.89
N TYR A 115 -6.69 -10.31 9.50
CA TYR A 115 -7.27 -10.05 10.81
C TYR A 115 -8.81 -10.01 10.76
N PRO A 116 -9.53 -10.31 11.86
CA PRO A 116 -10.99 -10.27 11.88
C PRO A 116 -11.53 -8.89 11.49
N GLY A 117 -12.36 -8.85 10.44
CA GLY A 117 -12.92 -7.59 9.91
C GLY A 117 -12.07 -6.88 8.86
N ALA A 118 -11.01 -7.50 8.33
CA ALA A 118 -10.26 -6.97 7.20
C ALA A 118 -11.16 -6.74 5.97
N GLN A 119 -11.11 -5.52 5.42
CA GLN A 119 -11.93 -5.04 4.30
C GLN A 119 -11.16 -4.00 3.49
N CYS A 120 -11.56 -3.78 2.23
CA CYS A 120 -11.11 -2.63 1.46
C CYS A 120 -11.96 -1.40 1.82
N ASP A 121 -11.37 -0.21 1.77
CA ASP A 121 -12.01 1.08 2.00
C ASP A 121 -12.55 1.73 0.70
N ILE A 122 -12.39 1.04 -0.43
CA ILE A 122 -12.88 1.41 -1.75
C ILE A 122 -14.01 0.46 -2.15
N GLU A 123 -14.99 0.93 -2.91
CA GLU A 123 -16.04 0.08 -3.46
C GLU A 123 -15.43 -1.07 -4.30
N SER A 124 -15.92 -2.29 -4.08
CA SER A 124 -15.32 -3.51 -4.65
C SER A 124 -15.23 -3.47 -6.18
N TYR A 125 -16.26 -2.93 -6.86
CA TYR A 125 -16.30 -2.80 -8.32
C TYR A 125 -15.23 -1.85 -8.87
N CYS A 126 -14.73 -0.93 -8.05
CA CYS A 126 -13.65 -0.01 -8.40
C CYS A 126 -12.27 -0.52 -7.99
N TYR A 127 -12.20 -1.43 -7.02
CA TYR A 127 -10.96 -1.89 -6.41
C TYR A 127 -10.44 -3.21 -6.97
N LEU A 128 -11.33 -4.19 -7.17
CA LEU A 128 -10.93 -5.52 -7.60
C LEU A 128 -10.47 -5.50 -9.06
N PRO A 129 -9.25 -5.97 -9.36
CA PRO A 129 -8.76 -6.01 -10.73
C PRO A 129 -9.46 -7.13 -11.52
N LEU A 130 -9.62 -6.91 -12.82
CA LEU A 130 -10.09 -7.94 -13.77
C LEU A 130 -11.50 -8.50 -13.45
N LEU A 131 -12.41 -7.62 -13.01
CA LEU A 131 -13.86 -7.88 -12.96
C LEU A 131 -14.49 -7.76 -14.37
#